data_AF-A0A9Q0GFT2-F1
#
_entry.id   AF-A0A9Q0GFT2-F1
#
_cell.length_a   1.000
_cell.length_b   1.000
_cell.length_c   1.000
_cell.angle_alpha   90.00
_cell.angle_beta   90.00
_cell.angle_gamma   90.00
#
_symmetry.space_group_name_H-M   'P 1'
#
loop_
_entity.id
_entity.type
_entity.pdbx_description
1 polymer ?
#
loop_
_entity_poly.entity_id
_entity_poly.type
_entity_poly.pdbx_seq_one_letter_code
_entity_poly.pdbx_strand_id
1 'polypeptide(L)'
;KRDLDFDVLIFGTSSCLKEFQLAKNNNKKKKKKKPSHEAGKVGRNQYLRRGQSPLEVAKFYSPRGPHFFTTMKPSNGIKGKPYLNISSDFVESTNLNKRSFVVLRDPSRRLWRLKICVEPRRTCLRKGWSGFYSCNKLKEGDVCLFELDNNGRRSIDFVLDVRIFPKSNH
;
A
#
# COMPACT_ATOMS: atom_id res chain seq x y z
N LYS A 1 16.99 -31.61 5.31
CA LYS A 1 17.22 -30.35 6.04
C LYS A 1 16.33 -29.29 5.40
N ARG A 2 15.32 -28.74 6.09
CA ARG A 2 14.49 -27.66 5.55
C ARG A 2 15.18 -26.35 5.90
N ASP A 3 15.64 -25.60 4.89
CA ASP A 3 16.09 -24.23 5.12
C ASP A 3 14.89 -23.40 5.57
N LEU A 4 15.04 -22.77 6.74
CA LEU A 4 14.11 -21.76 7.22
C LEU A 4 14.68 -20.42 6.77
N ASP A 5 14.16 -19.94 5.64
CA ASP A 5 14.43 -18.58 5.18
C ASP A 5 13.51 -17.63 5.95
N PHE A 6 14.09 -16.63 6.62
CA PHE A 6 13.35 -15.65 7.42
C PHE A 6 13.48 -14.27 6.78
N ASP A 7 12.40 -13.82 6.14
CA ASP A 7 12.31 -12.46 5.63
C ASP A 7 12.18 -11.45 6.79
N VAL A 8 13.23 -10.65 7.04
CA VAL A 8 13.22 -9.59 8.06
C VAL A 8 12.97 -8.22 7.42
N LEU A 9 11.86 -7.57 7.76
CA LEU A 9 11.51 -6.23 7.28
C LEU A 9 11.91 -5.13 8.28
N ILE A 10 12.90 -4.29 7.92
CA ILE A 10 13.37 -3.17 8.75
C ILE A 10 12.77 -1.85 8.28
N PHE A 11 11.97 -1.19 9.12
CA PHE A 11 11.33 0.08 8.79
C PHE A 11 12.03 1.28 9.43
N GLY A 12 12.20 2.35 8.66
CA GLY A 12 12.75 3.62 9.14
C GLY A 12 11.76 4.44 9.97
N THR A 13 12.20 5.61 10.44
CA THR A 13 11.36 6.57 11.19
C THR A 13 10.16 7.08 10.39
N SER A 14 10.29 7.15 9.06
CA SER A 14 9.20 7.44 8.11
C SER A 14 8.20 6.31 7.97
N SER A 15 8.39 5.19 8.67
CA SER A 15 7.61 3.95 8.53
C SER A 15 7.71 3.27 7.16
N CYS A 16 8.59 3.76 6.28
CA CYS A 16 8.94 3.11 5.02
C CYS A 16 10.02 2.04 5.27
N LEU A 17 9.94 0.91 4.59
CA LEU A 17 10.98 -0.12 4.61
C LEU A 17 12.30 0.49 4.15
N LYS A 18 13.37 0.17 4.87
CA LYS A 18 14.74 0.43 4.47
C LYS A 18 15.29 -0.85 3.85
N GLU A 19 15.67 -0.77 2.59
CA GLU A 19 16.54 -1.78 2.01
C GLU A 19 17.93 -1.62 2.62
N PHE A 20 18.42 -2.62 3.35
CA PHE A 20 19.82 -2.67 3.73
C PHE A 20 20.62 -3.04 2.48
N GLN A 21 21.33 -2.07 1.92
CA GLN A 21 22.43 -2.37 1.01
C GLN A 21 23.54 -2.96 1.86
N LEU A 22 23.65 -4.28 1.95
CA LEU A 22 24.85 -4.93 2.46
C LEU A 22 26.01 -4.38 1.62
N ALA A 23 26.94 -3.67 2.27
CA ALA A 23 28.06 -3.03 1.60
C ALA A 23 28.86 -4.09 0.83
N LYS A 24 28.63 -4.18 -0.47
CA LYS A 24 29.50 -4.94 -1.37
C LYS A 24 30.74 -4.08 -1.56
N ASN A 25 31.84 -4.48 -0.94
CA ASN A 25 33.16 -3.86 -1.14
C ASN A 25 33.47 -3.77 -2.64
N ASN A 26 33.81 -2.56 -3.07
CA ASN A 26 34.09 -2.20 -4.45
C ASN A 26 35.34 -2.89 -4.99
N ASN A 27 35.23 -3.60 -6.11
CA ASN A 27 36.18 -3.48 -7.22
C ASN A 27 35.74 -4.27 -8.48
N LYS A 28 35.26 -3.54 -9.50
CA LYS A 28 35.66 -3.61 -10.93
C LYS A 28 34.55 -3.08 -11.85
N LYS A 29 34.88 -2.02 -12.59
CA LYS A 29 34.14 -1.55 -13.78
C LYS A 29 34.07 -2.66 -14.84
N LYS A 30 32.91 -2.87 -15.47
CA LYS A 30 32.76 -2.93 -16.96
C LYS A 30 31.30 -3.06 -17.43
N LYS A 31 30.94 -2.10 -18.29
CA LYS A 31 30.09 -2.12 -19.51
C LYS A 31 28.68 -2.75 -19.52
N LYS A 32 27.75 -1.89 -19.97
CA LYS A 32 26.41 -2.11 -20.56
C LYS A 32 26.26 -3.40 -21.37
N LYS A 33 25.14 -4.11 -21.16
CA LYS A 33 24.30 -4.73 -22.20
C LYS A 33 22.83 -4.64 -21.79
N LYS A 34 21.97 -4.13 -22.69
CA LYS A 34 20.51 -4.34 -22.66
C LYS A 34 20.23 -5.78 -23.09
N PRO A 35 19.17 -6.43 -22.57
CA PRO A 35 18.40 -7.37 -23.37
C PRO A 35 17.03 -6.77 -23.70
N SER A 36 16.71 -6.89 -24.97
CA SER A 36 15.43 -6.66 -25.62
C SER A 36 14.50 -7.86 -25.42
N HIS A 37 13.22 -7.53 -25.22
CA HIS A 37 11.99 -8.27 -25.51
C HIS A 37 11.77 -9.68 -24.94
N GLU A 38 10.79 -9.80 -24.03
CA GLU A 38 9.57 -10.54 -24.35
C GLU A 38 8.38 -10.02 -23.53
N ALA A 39 7.25 -9.86 -24.20
CA ALA A 39 6.12 -9.04 -23.78
C ALA A 39 5.08 -9.85 -22.98
N GLY A 40 5.06 -9.64 -21.66
CA GLY A 40 3.89 -9.94 -20.82
C GLY A 40 3.05 -8.68 -20.66
N LYS A 41 1.82 -8.67 -21.16
CA LYS A 41 0.87 -7.53 -21.13
C LYS A 41 0.59 -7.06 -19.70
N VAL A 42 1.35 -6.08 -19.21
CA VAL A 42 1.04 -5.34 -17.98
C VAL A 42 0.00 -4.28 -18.31
N GLY A 43 -1.11 -4.34 -17.58
CA GLY A 43 -2.36 -3.60 -17.84
C GLY A 43 -2.16 -2.11 -18.09
N ARG A 44 -2.92 -1.62 -19.10
CA ARG A 44 -3.04 -0.22 -19.50
C ARG A 44 -3.05 0.73 -18.29
N ASN A 45 -2.20 1.75 -18.29
CA ASN A 45 -2.42 2.97 -17.51
C ASN A 45 -3.80 3.52 -17.89
N GLN A 46 -4.81 3.21 -17.07
CA GLN A 46 -6.14 3.74 -17.23
C GLN A 46 -6.16 5.12 -16.57
N TYR A 47 -5.58 6.10 -17.24
CA TYR A 47 -5.95 7.49 -16.99
C TYR A 47 -7.48 7.55 -17.15
N LEU A 48 -8.17 8.12 -16.16
CA LEU A 48 -9.62 8.32 -16.19
C LEU A 48 -10.01 8.92 -17.55
N ARG A 49 -10.95 8.28 -18.25
CA ARG A 49 -11.53 8.93 -19.43
C ARG A 49 -12.22 10.21 -18.97
N ARG A 50 -12.15 11.26 -19.79
CA ARG A 50 -12.76 12.57 -19.51
C ARG A 50 -14.23 12.34 -19.10
N GLY A 51 -14.58 12.76 -17.88
CA GLY A 51 -15.92 12.61 -17.30
C GLY A 51 -16.14 11.42 -16.36
N GLN A 52 -15.19 10.47 -16.25
CA GLN A 52 -15.29 9.38 -15.26
C GLN A 52 -14.79 9.82 -13.89
N SER A 53 -15.52 9.46 -12.84
CA SER A 53 -15.09 9.62 -11.46
C SER A 53 -14.12 8.50 -11.05
N PRO A 54 -13.17 8.76 -10.13
CA PRO A 54 -12.29 7.72 -9.59
C PRO A 54 -13.04 6.52 -9.02
N LEU A 55 -14.20 6.76 -8.40
CA LEU A 55 -15.03 5.72 -7.81
C LEU A 55 -15.63 4.79 -8.88
N GLU A 56 -16.04 5.33 -10.03
CA GLU A 56 -16.54 4.50 -11.14
C GLU A 56 -15.46 3.57 -11.67
N VAL A 57 -14.25 4.07 -11.89
CA VAL A 57 -13.13 3.22 -12.33
C VAL A 57 -12.77 2.19 -11.27
N ALA A 58 -12.76 2.59 -10.00
CA ALA A 58 -12.48 1.69 -8.89
C ALA A 58 -13.47 0.51 -8.83
N LYS A 59 -14.76 0.75 -9.12
CA LYS A 59 -15.81 -0.29 -9.15
C LYS A 59 -15.60 -1.37 -10.22
N PHE A 60 -14.90 -1.05 -11.31
CA PHE A 60 -14.58 -2.04 -12.35
C PHE A 60 -13.38 -2.92 -12.00
N TYR A 61 -12.63 -2.57 -10.96
CA TYR A 61 -11.60 -3.45 -10.45
C TYR A 61 -12.26 -4.58 -9.66
N SER A 62 -11.88 -5.83 -9.95
CA SER A 62 -12.34 -7.04 -9.26
C SER A 62 -11.21 -7.60 -8.39
N PRO A 63 -11.16 -7.27 -7.09
CA PRO A 63 -10.17 -7.82 -6.17
C PRO A 63 -10.33 -9.33 -6.01
N ARG A 64 -9.22 -10.02 -5.79
CA ARG A 64 -9.14 -11.48 -5.62
C ARG A 64 -9.22 -11.90 -4.15
N GLY A 65 -9.15 -10.96 -3.21
CA GLY A 65 -9.18 -11.22 -1.78
C GLY A 65 -10.07 -10.23 -1.02
N PRO A 66 -10.12 -10.37 0.33
CA PRO A 66 -10.73 -9.38 1.19
C PRO A 66 -10.17 -8.00 0.89
N HIS A 67 -11.04 -7.00 0.78
CA HIS A 67 -10.64 -5.66 0.41
C HIS A 67 -11.62 -4.60 0.90
N PHE A 68 -11.19 -3.35 0.85
CA PHE A 68 -12.10 -2.21 1.00
C PHE A 68 -11.65 -1.04 0.13
N PHE A 69 -12.63 -0.27 -0.33
CA PHE A 69 -12.39 1.01 -0.99
C PHE A 69 -12.52 2.15 0.01
N THR A 70 -11.78 3.22 -0.22
CA THR A 70 -11.94 4.46 0.54
C THR A 70 -11.75 5.65 -0.39
N THR A 71 -12.60 6.66 -0.23
CA THR A 71 -12.39 7.96 -0.87
C THR A 71 -11.67 8.86 0.13
N MET A 72 -10.53 9.43 -0.28
CA MET A 72 -9.77 10.37 0.52
C MET A 72 -10.63 11.60 0.86
N LYS A 73 -10.79 11.86 2.15
CA LYS A 73 -11.45 13.02 2.75
C LYS A 73 -10.40 14.02 3.24
N PRO A 74 -10.76 15.28 3.53
CA PRO A 74 -9.84 16.24 4.14
C PRO A 74 -9.12 15.66 5.37
N SER A 75 -9.87 14.98 6.26
CA SER A 75 -9.33 14.37 7.49
C SER A 75 -8.22 13.35 7.28
N ASN A 76 -8.09 12.77 6.08
CA ASN A 76 -7.00 11.87 5.74
C ASN A 76 -5.67 12.59 5.50
N GLY A 77 -5.71 13.88 5.16
CA GLY A 77 -4.53 14.70 4.87
C GLY A 77 -4.32 15.90 5.81
N ILE A 78 -5.22 16.16 6.77
CA ILE A 78 -5.13 17.30 7.70
C ILE A 78 -3.77 17.29 8.42
N LYS A 79 -3.07 18.44 8.37
CA LYS A 79 -1.80 18.65 9.06
C LYS A 79 -1.96 18.45 10.57
N GLY A 80 -1.01 17.77 11.19
CA GLY A 80 -0.95 17.53 12.64
C GLY A 80 -1.36 16.13 13.07
N LYS A 81 -2.56 15.65 12.68
CA LYS A 81 -3.06 14.33 13.09
C LYS A 81 -3.85 13.59 11.99
N PRO A 82 -3.29 13.41 10.78
CA PRO A 82 -3.99 12.69 9.72
C PRO A 82 -4.15 11.21 10.09
N TYR A 83 -5.25 10.61 9.66
CA TYR A 83 -5.53 9.19 9.88
C TYR A 83 -6.39 8.59 8.76
N LEU A 84 -6.38 7.27 8.63
CA LEU A 84 -7.29 6.53 7.76
C LEU A 84 -8.21 5.64 8.58
N ASN A 85 -9.53 5.79 8.43
CA ASN A 85 -10.49 4.83 8.98
C ASN A 85 -10.54 3.59 8.09
N ILE A 86 -10.61 2.42 8.73
CA ILE A 86 -10.79 1.13 8.05
C ILE A 86 -12.27 0.73 8.18
N SER A 87 -12.84 0.20 7.10
CA SER A 87 -14.22 -0.32 7.12
C SER A 87 -14.40 -1.37 8.22
N SER A 88 -15.49 -1.29 8.98
CA SER A 88 -15.85 -2.27 10.02
C SER A 88 -15.89 -3.69 9.46
N ASP A 89 -16.53 -3.86 8.30
CA ASP A 89 -16.74 -5.16 7.66
C ASP A 89 -15.40 -5.82 7.28
N PHE A 90 -14.44 -4.99 6.84
CA PHE A 90 -13.10 -5.46 6.54
C PHE A 90 -12.33 -5.84 7.82
N VAL A 91 -12.47 -5.06 8.89
CA VAL A 91 -11.83 -5.34 10.18
C VAL A 91 -12.32 -6.67 10.75
N GLU A 92 -13.63 -6.89 10.72
CA GLU A 92 -14.27 -8.10 11.24
C GLU A 92 -13.89 -9.34 10.42
N SER A 93 -14.05 -9.28 9.09
CA SER A 93 -13.73 -10.40 8.19
C SER A 93 -12.27 -10.82 8.21
N THR A 94 -11.35 -9.91 8.56
CA THR A 94 -9.90 -10.19 8.58
C THR A 94 -9.28 -10.24 9.98
N ASN A 95 -10.08 -10.04 11.04
CA ASN A 95 -9.61 -9.91 12.43
C ASN A 95 -8.50 -8.85 12.59
N LEU A 96 -8.59 -7.75 11.84
CA LEU A 96 -7.53 -6.73 11.82
C LEU A 96 -7.34 -6.05 13.18
N ASN A 97 -8.42 -5.95 13.97
CA ASN A 97 -8.40 -5.39 15.33
C ASN A 97 -7.55 -6.20 16.32
N LYS A 98 -7.22 -7.47 16.01
CA LYS A 98 -6.33 -8.30 16.82
C LYS A 98 -4.84 -8.06 16.51
N ARG A 99 -4.52 -7.18 15.57
CA ARG A 99 -3.15 -6.88 15.13
C ARG A 99 -2.71 -5.49 15.57
N SER A 100 -1.42 -5.33 15.88
CA SER A 100 -0.85 -4.04 16.24
C SER A 100 -0.41 -3.19 15.03
N PHE A 101 -0.07 -3.85 13.93
CA PHE A 101 0.46 -3.22 12.73
C PHE A 101 -0.12 -3.83 11.45
N VAL A 102 -0.14 -3.02 10.40
CA VAL A 102 -0.39 -3.43 9.02
C VAL A 102 0.74 -2.90 8.15
N VAL A 103 1.09 -3.63 7.10
CA VAL A 103 2.01 -3.16 6.07
C VAL A 103 1.21 -2.80 4.83
N LEU A 104 1.28 -1.55 4.38
CA LEU A 104 0.75 -1.14 3.09
C LEU A 104 1.84 -1.29 2.04
N ARG A 105 1.52 -1.94 0.91
CA ARG A 105 2.39 -1.98 -0.26
C ARG A 105 1.82 -1.05 -1.32
N ASP A 106 2.54 0.04 -1.61
CA ASP A 106 2.07 1.06 -2.54
C ASP A 106 2.22 0.64 -4.01
N PRO A 107 1.69 1.40 -4.99
CA PRO A 107 1.82 1.08 -6.41
C PRO A 107 3.28 1.03 -6.91
N SER A 108 4.20 1.72 -6.22
CA SER A 108 5.65 1.67 -6.48
C SER A 108 6.34 0.51 -5.74
N ARG A 109 5.57 -0.43 -5.19
CA ARG A 109 6.01 -1.61 -4.42
C ARG A 109 6.75 -1.29 -3.12
N ARG A 110 6.71 -0.04 -2.64
CA ARG A 110 7.30 0.32 -1.34
C ARG A 110 6.40 -0.17 -0.21
N LEU A 111 7.03 -0.65 0.86
CA LEU A 111 6.34 -1.13 2.05
C LEU A 111 6.31 -0.06 3.13
N TRP A 112 5.14 0.12 3.72
CA TRP A 112 4.86 1.11 4.75
C TRP A 112 4.24 0.42 5.97
N ARG A 113 4.93 0.39 7.10
CA ARG A 113 4.41 -0.22 8.33
C ARG A 113 3.62 0.78 9.16
N LEU A 114 2.30 0.61 9.23
CA LEU A 114 1.40 1.52 9.92
C LEU A 114 0.91 0.91 11.23
N LYS A 115 0.75 1.75 12.25
CA LYS A 115 0.15 1.35 13.53
C LYS A 115 -1.37 1.32 13.39
N ILE A 116 -1.97 0.21 13.81
CA ILE A 116 -3.41 0.05 13.96
C ILE A 116 -3.81 0.65 15.32
N CYS A 117 -4.83 1.50 15.30
CA CYS A 117 -5.44 2.10 16.48
C CYS A 117 -6.89 1.66 16.55
N VAL A 118 -7.22 0.86 17.56
CA VAL A 118 -8.59 0.46 17.88
C VAL A 118 -9.13 1.45 18.91
N GLU A 119 -10.16 2.19 18.51
CA GLU A 119 -10.89 3.15 19.34
C GLU A 119 -12.34 2.64 19.51
N PRO A 120 -13.11 3.09 20.52
CA PRO A 120 -14.43 2.53 20.83
C PRO A 120 -15.43 2.46 19.65
N ARG A 121 -15.30 3.36 18.66
CA ARG A 121 -16.21 3.45 17.51
C ARG A 121 -15.55 3.19 16.15
N ARG A 122 -14.24 2.89 16.12
CA ARG A 122 -13.51 2.76 14.85
C ARG A 122 -12.18 2.05 15.00
N THR A 123 -11.74 1.43 13.92
CA THR A 123 -10.34 1.05 13.73
C THR A 123 -9.73 1.98 12.68
N CYS A 124 -8.54 2.53 12.97
CA CYS A 124 -7.87 3.47 12.08
C CYS A 124 -6.36 3.28 12.01
N LEU A 125 -5.74 3.82 10.95
CA LEU A 125 -4.30 3.90 10.78
C LEU A 125 -3.85 5.33 11.09
N ARG A 126 -2.93 5.49 12.04
CA ARG A 126 -2.39 6.79 12.46
C ARG A 126 -0.90 6.89 12.15
N LYS A 127 -0.05 6.30 13.00
CA LYS A 127 1.41 6.35 12.81
C LYS A 127 1.79 5.67 11.49
N GLY A 128 2.58 6.37 10.68
CA GLY A 128 2.99 5.94 9.34
C GLY A 128 2.05 6.39 8.21
N TRP A 129 0.80 6.78 8.52
CA TRP A 129 -0.19 7.20 7.51
C TRP A 129 0.22 8.49 6.80
N SER A 130 0.70 9.51 7.52
CA SER A 130 1.15 10.76 6.91
C SER A 130 2.27 10.55 5.89
N GLY A 131 3.23 9.67 6.20
CA GLY A 131 4.31 9.30 5.29
C GLY A 131 3.78 8.66 4.01
N PHE A 132 2.89 7.66 4.15
CA PHE A 132 2.24 7.02 3.01
C PHE A 132 1.45 8.03 2.15
N TYR A 133 0.65 8.88 2.80
CA TYR A 133 -0.21 9.87 2.15
C TYR A 133 0.60 10.87 1.32
N SER A 134 1.60 11.51 1.95
CA SER A 134 2.45 12.51 1.27
C SER A 134 3.31 11.88 0.17
N CYS A 135 3.87 10.70 0.40
CA CYS A 135 4.78 10.07 -0.56
C CYS A 135 4.07 9.56 -1.82
N ASN A 136 2.79 9.20 -1.70
CA ASN A 136 1.94 8.84 -2.83
C ASN A 136 1.17 10.03 -3.42
N LYS A 137 1.41 11.26 -2.92
CA LYS A 137 0.77 12.50 -3.37
C LYS A 137 -0.76 12.41 -3.35
N LEU A 138 -1.31 11.72 -2.35
CA LEU A 138 -2.75 11.59 -2.18
C LEU A 138 -3.37 12.96 -1.91
N LYS A 139 -4.58 13.16 -2.43
CA LYS A 139 -5.39 14.37 -2.24
C LYS A 139 -6.85 14.00 -2.05
N GLU A 140 -7.63 14.97 -1.58
CA GLU A 140 -9.07 14.81 -1.42
C GLU A 140 -9.75 14.37 -2.73
N GLY A 141 -10.61 13.36 -2.62
CA GLY A 141 -11.36 12.76 -3.71
C GLY A 141 -10.61 11.70 -4.52
N ASP A 142 -9.32 11.46 -4.26
CA ASP A 142 -8.68 10.23 -4.73
C ASP A 142 -9.37 9.02 -4.10
N VAL A 143 -9.47 7.92 -4.84
CA VAL A 143 -9.99 6.65 -4.31
C VAL A 143 -8.84 5.67 -4.16
N CYS A 144 -8.76 5.02 -3.01
CA CYS A 144 -7.80 3.94 -2.77
C CYS A 144 -8.55 2.63 -2.56
N LEU A 145 -8.04 1.57 -3.18
CA LEU A 145 -8.39 0.18 -2.87
C LEU A 145 -7.28 -0.42 -2.03
N PHE A 146 -7.64 -1.05 -0.93
CA PHE A 146 -6.76 -1.84 -0.09
C PHE A 146 -7.18 -3.30 -0.18
N GLU A 147 -6.32 -4.15 -0.73
CA GLU A 147 -6.57 -5.57 -0.97
C GLU A 147 -5.60 -6.42 -0.14
N LEU A 148 -6.12 -7.38 0.62
CA LEU A 148 -5.28 -8.28 1.42
C LEU A 148 -4.45 -9.19 0.50
N ASP A 149 -3.14 -9.17 0.68
CA ASP A 149 -2.22 -10.05 -0.05
C ASP A 149 -2.46 -11.50 0.41
N ASN A 150 -3.05 -12.31 -0.47
CA ASN A 150 -3.40 -13.71 -0.18
C ASN A 150 -2.17 -14.60 0.11
N ASN A 151 -0.96 -14.15 -0.23
CA ASN A 151 0.27 -14.84 0.18
C ASN A 151 0.56 -14.65 1.69
N GLY A 152 -0.07 -13.67 2.32
CA GLY A 152 0.07 -13.34 3.75
C GLY A 152 -0.52 -14.36 4.72
N ARG A 153 -1.23 -15.41 4.26
CA ARG A 153 -1.65 -16.51 5.17
C ARG A 153 -0.47 -17.29 5.77
N ARG A 154 0.74 -17.11 5.23
CA ARG A 154 1.99 -17.72 5.72
C ARG A 154 3.01 -16.71 6.27
N SER A 155 2.73 -15.40 6.20
CA SER A 155 3.62 -14.36 6.70
C SER A 155 3.12 -13.81 8.04
N ILE A 156 4.04 -13.48 8.93
CA ILE A 156 3.77 -12.81 10.21
C ILE A 156 3.08 -11.45 9.98
N ASP A 157 3.44 -10.78 8.88
CA ASP A 157 2.94 -9.45 8.56
C ASP A 157 1.61 -9.48 7.81
N PHE A 158 0.68 -8.61 8.23
CA PHE A 158 -0.56 -8.36 7.51
C PHE A 158 -0.31 -7.33 6.40
N VAL A 159 -0.24 -7.77 5.14
CA VAL A 159 0.10 -6.89 4.01
C VAL A 159 -1.14 -6.56 3.19
N LEU A 160 -1.38 -5.26 2.96
CA LEU A 160 -2.40 -4.77 2.04
C LEU A 160 -1.74 -4.16 0.81
N ASP A 161 -2.00 -4.73 -0.37
CA ASP A 161 -1.65 -4.09 -1.63
C ASP A 161 -2.60 -2.91 -1.89
N VAL A 162 -2.04 -1.75 -2.20
CA VAL A 162 -2.81 -0.51 -2.41
C VAL A 162 -2.83 -0.14 -3.89
N ARG A 163 -4.03 0.11 -4.41
CA ARG A 163 -4.23 0.76 -5.71
C ARG A 163 -4.82 2.13 -5.51
N ILE A 164 -4.32 3.10 -6.27
CA ILE A 164 -4.74 4.49 -6.20
C ILE A 164 -5.40 4.84 -7.53
N PHE A 165 -6.63 5.35 -7.44
CA PHE A 165 -7.42 5.91 -8.53
C PHE A 165 -7.45 7.43 -8.32
N PRO A 166 -6.55 8.19 -8.97
CA PRO A 166 -6.40 9.61 -8.71
C PRO A 166 -7.62 10.39 -9.19
N LYS A 167 -8.06 11.42 -8.46
CA LYS A 167 -9.05 12.38 -8.96
C LYS A 167 -8.48 13.17 -10.13
N SER A 168 -9.18 13.15 -11.26
CA SER A 168 -8.89 14.04 -12.39
C SER A 168 -8.93 15.49 -11.93
N ASN A 169 -7.89 16.25 -12.26
CA ASN A 169 -7.98 17.71 -12.18
C ASN A 169 -8.76 18.14 -13.43
N HIS A 170 -9.96 18.67 -13.24
CA HIS A 170 -10.61 19.50 -14.25
C HIS A 170 -10.04 20.90 -14.15
#